data_AF-A0A1X9LQA8-F1
#
_entry.id   AF-A0A1X9LQA8-F1
#
_cell.length_a   1.000
_cell.length_b   1.000
_cell.length_c   1.000
_cell.angle_alpha   90.00
_cell.angle_beta   90.00
_cell.angle_gamma   90.00
#
_symmetry.space_group_name_H-M   'P 1'
#
loop_
_entity.id
_entity.type
_entity.pdbx_description
1 polymer ?
#
loop_
_entity_poly.entity_id
_entity_poly.type
_entity_poly.pdbx_seq_one_letter_code
_entity_poly.pdbx_strand_id
1 'polypeptide(L)'
;MTFDGADVRQVLALDYVSDSQINVVAAAADCTQTVVSSFTGGEFWQAYPEQIGSATYIQPTDQNTVRVEGTNITAPCTVREVQSVTQTVVVLCSDGSVQVRSSAGAWAPVDVTRALAMASTGPSSLILAVSEPTCSGVLIRSIDVSSSASTDLSCLAADQANATIDLVSSSVFYWSGADFFTSKTGGASWSSAG
;
A
#
# COMPACT_ATOMS: atom_id res chain seq x y z
N MET A 1 -7.62 15.49 13.07
CA MET A 1 -8.81 14.77 13.56
C MET A 1 -8.44 14.17 14.89
N THR A 2 -9.35 14.14 15.87
CA THR A 2 -9.07 13.50 17.18
C THR A 2 -9.90 12.24 17.29
N PHE A 3 -9.24 11.10 17.48
CA PHE A 3 -9.88 9.81 17.76
C PHE A 3 -9.79 9.56 19.26
N ASP A 4 -10.85 9.87 20.01
CA ASP A 4 -10.94 9.69 21.47
C ASP A 4 -9.66 10.09 22.25
N GLY A 5 -9.15 11.29 21.96
CA GLY A 5 -7.94 11.83 22.59
C GLY A 5 -6.62 11.59 21.83
N ALA A 6 -6.60 10.74 20.79
CA ALA A 6 -5.45 10.60 19.90
C ALA A 6 -5.43 11.74 18.86
N ASP A 7 -4.40 12.58 18.85
CA ASP A 7 -4.18 13.59 17.81
C ASP A 7 -3.70 12.91 16.52
N VAL A 8 -4.56 12.88 15.50
CA VAL A 8 -4.23 12.34 14.18
C VAL A 8 -4.21 13.47 13.16
N ARG A 9 -3.00 13.78 12.68
CA ARG A 9 -2.73 14.78 11.65
C ARG A 9 -2.43 14.16 10.31
N GLN A 10 -1.89 12.95 10.31
CA GLN A 10 -1.56 12.19 9.11
C GLN A 10 -1.83 10.71 9.35
N VAL A 11 -2.39 10.03 8.35
CA VAL A 11 -2.45 8.57 8.28
C VAL A 11 -1.22 8.10 7.51
N LEU A 12 -0.44 7.22 8.13
CA LEU A 12 0.78 6.65 7.57
C LEU A 12 0.57 5.24 7.02
N ALA A 13 -0.36 4.50 7.61
CA ALA A 13 -0.83 3.19 7.15
C ALA A 13 -2.25 2.94 7.66
N LEU A 14 -3.02 2.13 6.94
CA LEU A 14 -4.37 1.71 7.28
C LEU A 14 -4.47 0.22 6.98
N ASP A 15 -4.81 -0.58 7.99
CA ASP A 15 -4.95 -2.02 7.86
C ASP A 15 -6.38 -2.44 8.21
N TYR A 16 -7.02 -3.11 7.25
CA TYR A 16 -8.26 -3.86 7.50
C TYR A 16 -7.91 -5.22 8.10
N VAL A 17 -8.41 -5.49 9.31
CA VAL A 17 -8.18 -6.76 10.01
C VAL A 17 -9.43 -7.64 9.95
N SER A 18 -10.60 -7.06 10.20
CA SER A 18 -11.90 -7.72 10.11
C SER A 18 -13.03 -6.68 10.00
N ASP A 19 -14.27 -7.12 9.80
CA ASP A 19 -15.44 -6.23 9.71
C ASP A 19 -15.58 -5.30 10.94
N SER A 20 -15.08 -5.74 12.09
CA SER A 20 -15.09 -4.94 13.32
C SER A 20 -13.76 -4.26 13.60
N GLN A 21 -12.63 -4.76 13.08
CA GLN A 21 -11.31 -4.26 13.44
C GLN A 21 -10.59 -3.54 12.29
N ILE A 22 -10.20 -2.30 12.57
CA ILE A 22 -9.41 -1.44 11.68
C ILE A 22 -8.24 -0.88 12.49
N ASN A 23 -7.03 -0.94 11.94
CA ASN A 23 -5.85 -0.32 12.55
C ASN A 23 -5.37 0.84 11.67
N VAL A 24 -4.96 1.93 12.30
CA VAL A 24 -4.39 3.11 11.65
C VAL A 24 -3.05 3.40 12.31
N VAL A 25 -2.00 3.50 11.52
CA VAL A 25 -0.77 4.14 11.96
C VAL A 25 -0.91 5.63 11.71
N ALA A 26 -0.86 6.43 12.78
CA ALA A 26 -1.07 7.86 12.72
C ALA A 26 0.18 8.63 13.17
N ALA A 27 0.35 9.84 12.64
CA ALA A 27 1.28 10.83 13.19
C ALA A 27 0.53 12.06 13.73
N ALA A 28 0.99 12.54 14.87
CA ALA A 28 0.56 13.78 15.51
C ALA A 28 1.29 15.00 14.91
N ALA A 29 0.95 16.20 15.38
CA ALA A 29 1.53 17.45 14.88
C ALA A 29 3.05 17.59 15.11
N ASP A 30 3.59 16.92 16.13
CA ASP A 30 5.02 16.84 16.44
C ASP A 30 5.72 15.67 15.72
N CYS A 31 5.03 15.02 14.78
CA CYS A 31 5.44 13.81 14.09
C CYS A 31 5.58 12.57 14.98
N THR A 32 5.14 12.60 16.24
CA THR A 32 5.08 11.38 17.07
C THR A 32 4.11 10.39 16.45
N GLN A 33 4.54 9.14 16.27
CA GLN A 33 3.69 8.09 15.71
C GLN A 33 2.98 7.27 16.79
N THR A 34 1.75 6.86 16.52
CA THR A 34 0.98 5.94 17.35
C THR A 34 0.14 5.02 16.46
N VAL A 35 -0.28 3.88 17.00
CA VAL A 35 -1.38 3.11 16.42
C VAL A 35 -2.68 3.59 17.03
N VAL A 36 -3.72 3.73 16.23
CA VAL A 36 -5.10 3.97 16.64
C VAL A 36 -5.94 2.87 16.01
N SER A 37 -6.72 2.16 16.81
CA SER A 37 -7.53 1.06 16.34
C SER A 37 -8.99 1.25 16.71
N SER A 38 -9.86 0.75 15.84
CA SER A 38 -11.27 0.54 16.12
C SER A 38 -11.53 -0.95 16.23
N PHE A 39 -12.41 -1.34 17.16
CA PHE A 39 -12.98 -2.70 17.26
C PHE A 39 -14.49 -2.74 16.99
N THR A 40 -15.04 -1.65 16.45
CA THR A 40 -16.46 -1.49 16.13
C THR A 40 -16.68 -1.00 14.68
N GLY A 41 -15.80 -1.36 13.76
CA GLY A 41 -15.93 -1.00 12.34
C GLY A 41 -15.82 0.51 12.06
N GLY A 42 -15.17 1.25 12.95
CA GLY A 42 -14.89 2.68 12.81
C GLY A 42 -15.79 3.59 13.65
N GLU A 43 -16.72 3.04 14.43
CA GLU A 43 -17.60 3.85 15.30
C GLU A 43 -16.84 4.42 16.51
N PHE A 44 -15.98 3.62 17.15
CA PHE A 44 -15.17 4.00 18.30
C PHE A 44 -13.71 3.68 18.06
N TRP A 45 -12.83 4.53 18.56
CA TRP A 45 -11.39 4.47 18.30
C TRP A 45 -10.62 4.64 19.60
N GLN A 46 -9.48 3.96 19.71
CA GLN A 46 -8.59 4.06 20.86
C GLN A 46 -7.13 4.01 20.40
N ALA A 47 -6.25 4.73 21.10
CA ALA A 47 -4.80 4.65 20.86
C ALA A 47 -4.17 3.43 21.51
N TYR A 48 -3.22 2.81 20.79
CA TYR A 48 -2.40 1.68 21.24
C TYR A 48 -0.91 1.94 20.93
N PRO A 49 -0.26 2.90 21.61
CA PRO A 49 1.12 3.30 21.30
C PRO A 49 2.12 2.15 21.37
N GLU A 50 1.88 1.15 22.21
CA GLU A 50 2.71 -0.06 22.34
C GLU A 50 2.77 -0.91 21.07
N GLN A 51 1.79 -0.78 20.17
CA GLN A 51 1.74 -1.52 18.89
C GLN A 51 2.56 -0.86 17.78
N ILE A 52 3.08 0.36 17.99
CA ILE A 52 3.88 1.05 16.95
C ILE A 52 5.15 0.28 16.58
N GLY A 53 5.63 -0.58 17.49
CA GLY A 53 6.80 -1.42 17.28
C GLY A 53 6.59 -2.54 16.26
N SER A 54 5.36 -2.93 15.95
CA SER A 54 5.07 -3.95 14.91
C SER A 54 4.59 -3.35 13.59
N ALA A 55 4.29 -2.05 13.56
CA ALA A 55 3.74 -1.39 12.40
C ALA A 55 4.75 -1.24 11.25
N THR A 56 4.23 -1.28 10.02
CA THR A 56 4.98 -0.94 8.81
C THR A 56 4.47 0.37 8.23
N TYR A 57 5.38 1.32 7.97
CA TYR A 57 5.02 2.63 7.40
C TYR A 57 6.24 3.38 6.86
N ILE A 58 6.01 4.39 6.04
CA ILE A 58 7.06 5.33 5.57
C ILE A 58 7.27 6.39 6.65
N GLN A 59 8.53 6.69 6.99
CA GLN A 59 8.83 7.72 8.00
C GLN A 59 8.35 9.10 7.51
N PRO A 60 7.53 9.82 8.29
CA PRO A 60 6.92 11.08 7.85
C PRO A 60 7.95 12.20 7.60
N THR A 61 9.10 12.13 8.28
CA THR A 61 10.19 13.12 8.16
C THR A 61 11.30 12.71 7.20
N ASP A 62 11.28 11.47 6.69
CA ASP A 62 12.26 10.95 5.74
C ASP A 62 11.62 9.87 4.85
N GLN A 63 11.19 10.26 3.65
CA GLN A 63 10.55 9.36 2.69
C GLN A 63 11.50 8.30 2.11
N ASN A 64 12.80 8.34 2.42
CA ASN A 64 13.72 7.27 2.06
C ASN A 64 13.84 6.21 3.15
N THR A 65 13.15 6.37 4.28
CA THR A 65 13.19 5.41 5.38
C THR A 65 11.82 4.77 5.58
N VAL A 66 11.76 3.44 5.56
CA VAL A 66 10.59 2.66 5.95
C VAL A 66 10.82 2.06 7.34
N ARG A 67 9.81 2.12 8.20
CA ARG A 67 9.75 1.40 9.46
C ARG A 67 9.11 0.05 9.20
N VAL A 68 9.73 -1.03 9.64
CA VAL A 68 9.21 -2.41 9.56
C VAL A 68 9.57 -3.12 10.85
N GLU A 69 8.57 -3.62 11.57
CA GLU A 69 8.75 -4.33 12.84
C GLU A 69 9.71 -3.59 13.79
N GLY A 70 9.50 -2.27 13.90
CA GLY A 70 10.24 -1.42 14.83
C GLY A 70 11.63 -1.00 14.34
N THR A 71 12.08 -1.55 13.22
CA THR A 71 13.39 -1.26 12.61
C THR A 71 13.25 -0.24 11.48
N ASN A 72 14.17 0.72 11.42
CA ASN A 72 14.29 1.63 10.29
C ASN A 72 15.15 1.00 9.19
N ILE A 73 14.64 0.97 7.97
CA ILE A 73 15.31 0.46 6.78
C ILE A 73 15.36 1.58 5.75
N THR A 74 16.56 1.95 5.32
CA THR A 74 16.74 2.92 4.23
C THR A 74 16.46 2.27 2.89
N ALA A 75 15.49 2.78 2.16
CA ALA A 75 15.16 2.43 0.78
C ALA A 75 16.14 3.11 -0.20
N PRO A 76 16.34 2.54 -1.40
CA PRO A 76 17.24 3.11 -2.41
C PRO A 76 16.61 4.29 -3.18
N CYS A 77 15.44 4.77 -2.75
CA CYS A 77 14.65 5.79 -3.45
C CYS A 77 13.71 6.51 -2.47
N THR A 78 13.08 7.58 -2.97
CA THR A 78 11.96 8.25 -2.27
C THR A 78 10.69 7.43 -2.41
N VAL A 79 10.28 6.81 -1.30
CA VAL A 79 9.17 5.86 -1.22
C VAL A 79 7.83 6.59 -1.20
N ARG A 80 6.88 6.08 -2.00
CA ARG A 80 5.47 6.52 -1.99
C ARG A 80 4.55 5.53 -1.31
N GLU A 81 4.80 4.24 -1.51
CA GLU A 81 4.03 3.16 -0.89
C GLU A 81 4.99 2.08 -0.39
N VAL A 82 4.59 1.40 0.68
CA VAL A 82 5.31 0.26 1.25
C VAL A 82 4.34 -0.88 1.50
N GLN A 83 4.75 -2.08 1.14
CA GLN A 83 4.05 -3.32 1.46
C GLN A 83 5.03 -4.22 2.21
N SER A 84 4.56 -4.87 3.28
CA SER A 84 5.36 -5.85 4.02
C SER A 84 4.53 -7.09 4.28
N VAL A 85 5.00 -8.22 3.75
CA VAL A 85 4.38 -9.52 3.98
C VAL A 85 5.46 -10.49 4.40
N THR A 86 5.33 -11.04 5.61
CA THR A 86 6.34 -11.91 6.23
C THR A 86 7.69 -11.19 6.36
N GLN A 87 8.72 -11.66 5.65
CA GLN A 87 10.04 -11.05 5.63
C GLN A 87 10.32 -10.28 4.33
N THR A 88 9.33 -10.15 3.45
CA THR A 88 9.49 -9.40 2.19
C THR A 88 8.94 -8.00 2.36
N VAL A 89 9.79 -7.01 2.12
CA VAL A 89 9.40 -5.60 2.06
C VAL A 89 9.49 -5.16 0.60
N VAL A 90 8.42 -4.57 0.09
CA VAL A 90 8.37 -3.96 -1.23
C VAL A 90 8.12 -2.47 -1.05
N VAL A 91 8.84 -1.65 -1.80
CA VAL A 91 8.59 -0.21 -1.90
C VAL A 91 8.30 0.20 -3.34
N LEU A 92 7.32 1.08 -3.49
CA LEU A 92 7.06 1.82 -4.73
C LEU A 92 7.76 3.17 -4.63
N CYS A 93 8.68 3.42 -5.54
CA CYS A 93 9.44 4.66 -5.62
C CYS A 93 8.66 5.76 -6.34
N SER A 94 9.04 7.02 -6.10
CA SER A 94 8.40 8.18 -6.72
C SER A 94 8.55 8.31 -8.23
N ASP A 95 9.50 7.58 -8.82
CA ASP A 95 9.71 7.45 -10.26
C ASP A 95 8.93 6.28 -10.89
N GLY A 96 8.13 5.57 -10.08
CA GLY A 96 7.36 4.40 -10.49
C GLY A 96 8.18 3.12 -10.60
N SER A 97 9.42 3.10 -10.14
CA SER A 97 10.18 1.85 -9.98
C SER A 97 9.76 1.11 -8.71
N VAL A 98 9.90 -0.22 -8.71
CA VAL A 98 9.60 -1.07 -7.56
C VAL A 98 10.88 -1.74 -7.08
N GLN A 99 11.10 -1.72 -5.76
CA GLN A 99 12.25 -2.32 -5.12
C GLN A 99 11.77 -3.32 -4.08
N VAL A 100 12.41 -4.49 -4.05
CA VAL A 100 12.11 -5.57 -3.10
C VAL A 100 13.32 -5.84 -2.22
N ARG A 101 13.06 -6.12 -0.96
CA ARG A 101 14.04 -6.59 0.01
C ARG A 101 13.51 -7.80 0.74
N SER A 102 14.22 -8.92 0.63
CA SER A 102 13.92 -10.12 1.40
C SER A 102 14.77 -10.18 2.67
N SER A 103 14.11 -10.35 3.81
CA SER A 103 14.73 -10.46 5.13
C SER A 103 15.70 -9.29 5.39
N ALA A 104 16.89 -9.58 5.93
CA ALA A 104 17.94 -8.58 6.15
C ALA A 104 18.79 -8.28 4.89
N GLY A 105 18.39 -8.74 3.71
CA GLY A 105 19.16 -8.65 2.46
C GLY A 105 19.31 -7.25 1.87
N ALA A 106 19.94 -7.17 0.71
CA ALA A 106 20.01 -5.96 -0.08
C ALA A 106 18.67 -5.69 -0.81
N TRP A 107 18.43 -4.44 -1.15
CA TRP A 107 17.36 -4.08 -2.10
C TRP A 107 17.72 -4.57 -3.51
N ALA A 108 16.73 -5.08 -4.22
CA ALA A 108 16.83 -5.47 -5.61
C ALA A 108 15.68 -4.84 -6.41
N PRO A 109 15.92 -4.43 -7.66
CA PRO A 109 14.86 -3.94 -8.52
C PRO A 109 13.94 -5.08 -8.95
N VAL A 110 12.65 -4.79 -9.07
CA VAL A 110 11.68 -5.63 -9.78
C VAL A 110 11.53 -5.08 -11.19
N ASP A 111 11.42 -5.96 -12.21
CA ASP A 111 11.29 -5.52 -13.62
C ASP A 111 9.90 -4.95 -13.92
N VAL A 112 9.67 -3.75 -13.40
CA VAL A 112 8.49 -2.93 -13.65
C VAL A 112 8.89 -1.46 -13.54
N THR A 113 8.34 -0.65 -14.43
CA THR A 113 8.50 0.80 -14.40
C THR A 113 7.13 1.45 -14.51
N ARG A 114 7.02 2.73 -14.14
CA ARG A 114 5.76 3.50 -14.20
C ARG A 114 4.62 2.87 -13.39
N ALA A 115 4.94 2.14 -12.33
CA ALA A 115 3.95 1.73 -11.35
C ALA A 115 3.37 2.97 -10.66
N LEU A 116 2.05 2.98 -10.52
CA LEU A 116 1.27 4.06 -9.93
C LEU A 116 0.84 3.73 -8.50
N ALA A 117 0.48 2.46 -8.27
CA ALA A 117 0.08 1.93 -6.97
C ALA A 117 0.31 0.41 -6.92
N MET A 118 0.43 -0.15 -5.72
CA MET A 118 0.63 -1.58 -5.49
C MET A 118 -0.18 -2.15 -4.33
N ALA A 119 -0.63 -3.40 -4.50
CA ALA A 119 -1.28 -4.18 -3.45
C ALA A 119 -0.64 -5.58 -3.37
N SER A 120 -0.44 -6.08 -2.15
CA SER A 120 0.13 -7.42 -1.96
C SER A 120 -0.93 -8.51 -2.00
N THR A 121 -0.73 -9.52 -2.85
CA THR A 121 -1.54 -10.74 -2.88
C THR A 121 -0.90 -11.91 -2.11
N GLY A 122 0.33 -11.71 -1.62
CA GLY A 122 1.08 -12.73 -0.90
C GLY A 122 2.56 -12.37 -0.72
N PRO A 123 3.39 -13.29 -0.18
CA PRO A 123 4.78 -13.00 0.18
C PRO A 123 5.70 -12.60 -0.98
N SER A 124 5.37 -13.02 -2.21
CA SER A 124 6.14 -12.69 -3.42
C SER A 124 5.27 -12.12 -4.55
N SER A 125 3.98 -11.91 -4.34
CA SER A 125 3.05 -11.57 -5.42
C SER A 125 2.37 -10.23 -5.18
N LEU A 126 2.39 -9.36 -6.20
CA LEU A 126 1.71 -8.08 -6.17
C LEU A 126 0.69 -7.99 -7.30
N ILE A 127 -0.32 -7.16 -7.09
CA ILE A 127 -1.08 -6.51 -8.17
C ILE A 127 -0.61 -5.06 -8.24
N LEU A 128 -0.29 -4.62 -9.45
CA LEU A 128 0.17 -3.27 -9.78
C LEU A 128 -0.83 -2.57 -10.67
N ALA A 129 -1.06 -1.29 -10.39
CA ALA A 129 -1.56 -0.33 -11.36
C ALA A 129 -0.37 0.31 -12.07
N VAL A 130 -0.31 0.23 -13.39
CA VAL A 130 0.85 0.67 -14.19
C VAL A 130 0.40 1.61 -15.31
N SER A 131 1.17 2.66 -15.57
CA SER A 131 0.99 3.51 -16.75
C SER A 131 1.80 2.98 -17.93
N GLU A 132 1.12 2.46 -18.95
CA GLU A 132 1.76 1.91 -20.15
C GLU A 132 1.11 2.46 -21.43
N PRO A 133 1.89 2.83 -22.47
CA PRO A 133 1.34 3.37 -23.71
C PRO A 133 0.42 2.42 -24.47
N THR A 134 0.53 1.11 -24.22
CA THR A 134 -0.30 0.07 -24.84
C THR A 134 -1.70 -0.01 -24.23
N CYS A 135 -1.94 0.64 -23.08
CA CYS A 135 -3.23 0.68 -22.41
C CYS A 135 -3.76 2.12 -22.35
N SER A 136 -4.95 2.35 -22.92
CA SER A 136 -5.65 3.63 -22.82
C SER A 136 -6.34 3.75 -21.46
N GLY A 137 -5.55 3.96 -20.41
CA GLY A 137 -5.99 3.99 -19.02
C GLY A 137 -4.90 3.41 -18.12
N VAL A 138 -5.28 2.60 -17.14
CA VAL A 138 -4.37 1.95 -16.19
C VAL A 138 -4.24 0.47 -16.55
N LEU A 139 -3.01 0.01 -16.75
CA LEU A 139 -2.74 -1.41 -16.91
C LEU A 139 -2.72 -2.06 -15.53
N ILE A 140 -3.56 -3.06 -15.32
CA ILE A 140 -3.55 -3.89 -14.12
C ILE A 140 -2.71 -5.13 -14.41
N ARG A 141 -1.66 -5.32 -13.62
CA ARG A 141 -0.67 -6.38 -13.82
C ARG A 141 -0.45 -7.14 -12.53
N SER A 142 -0.44 -8.47 -12.60
CA SER A 142 0.13 -9.27 -11.52
C SER A 142 1.63 -9.46 -11.76
N ILE A 143 2.41 -9.48 -10.70
CA ILE A 143 3.86 -9.73 -10.78
C ILE A 143 4.32 -10.55 -9.58
N ASP A 144 5.21 -11.50 -9.84
CA ASP A 144 6.02 -12.13 -8.80
C ASP A 144 7.32 -11.33 -8.63
N VAL A 145 7.54 -10.72 -7.47
CA VAL A 145 8.69 -9.83 -7.22
C VAL A 145 10.03 -10.57 -7.12
N SER A 146 10.01 -11.90 -6.94
CA SER A 146 11.24 -12.70 -6.82
C SER A 146 11.79 -13.11 -8.18
N SER A 147 10.91 -13.38 -9.13
CA SER A 147 11.23 -13.82 -10.49
C SER A 147 11.03 -12.74 -11.56
N SER A 148 10.33 -11.65 -11.21
CA SER A 148 9.81 -10.63 -12.12
C SER A 148 8.85 -11.17 -13.19
N ALA A 149 8.37 -12.41 -13.06
CA ALA A 149 7.34 -12.95 -13.94
C ALA A 149 6.05 -12.13 -13.76
N SER A 150 5.49 -11.64 -14.85
CA SER A 150 4.29 -10.79 -14.83
C SER A 150 3.23 -11.23 -15.82
N THR A 151 1.97 -10.88 -15.51
CA THR A 151 0.82 -11.13 -16.37
C THR A 151 -0.06 -9.89 -16.40
N ASP A 152 -0.34 -9.39 -17.60
CA ASP A 152 -1.31 -8.31 -17.81
C ASP A 152 -2.72 -8.87 -17.64
N LEU A 153 -3.48 -8.31 -16.69
CA LEU A 153 -4.80 -8.80 -16.33
C LEU A 153 -5.90 -8.04 -17.07
N SER A 154 -5.78 -6.72 -17.14
CA SER A 154 -6.74 -5.86 -17.84
C SER A 154 -6.18 -4.48 -18.13
N CYS A 155 -6.80 -3.80 -19.11
CA CYS A 155 -6.63 -2.37 -19.32
C CYS A 155 -7.88 -1.65 -18.82
N LEU A 156 -7.77 -1.01 -17.66
CA LEU A 156 -8.86 -0.30 -17.01
C LEU A 156 -8.92 1.14 -17.51
N ALA A 157 -10.04 1.55 -18.10
CA ALA A 157 -10.28 2.94 -18.50
C ALA A 157 -10.57 3.82 -17.28
N ALA A 158 -9.51 4.17 -16.54
CA ALA A 158 -9.54 5.03 -15.36
C ALA A 158 -8.50 6.15 -15.47
N ASP A 159 -8.67 7.21 -14.69
CA ASP A 159 -7.61 8.18 -14.42
C ASP A 159 -6.40 7.49 -13.78
N GLN A 160 -5.21 8.03 -14.00
CA GLN A 160 -3.94 7.53 -13.46
C GLN A 160 -3.43 8.41 -12.29
N ALA A 161 -4.00 9.59 -12.08
CA ALA A 161 -3.49 10.58 -11.13
C ALA A 161 -3.89 10.28 -9.67
N ASN A 162 -2.89 10.19 -8.78
CA ASN A 162 -3.10 9.84 -7.36
C ASN A 162 -3.84 8.50 -7.18
N ALA A 163 -3.47 7.53 -8.01
CA ALA A 163 -4.00 6.18 -7.97
C ALA A 163 -3.68 5.48 -6.65
N THR A 164 -4.59 4.64 -6.19
CA THR A 164 -4.35 3.61 -5.18
C THR A 164 -5.03 2.31 -5.61
N ILE A 165 -4.45 1.19 -5.22
CA ILE A 165 -5.00 -0.14 -5.46
C ILE A 165 -4.88 -0.93 -4.17
N ASP A 166 -5.93 -1.66 -3.83
CA ASP A 166 -5.95 -2.53 -2.66
C ASP A 166 -6.81 -3.76 -2.93
N LEU A 167 -6.74 -4.75 -2.05
CA LEU A 167 -7.50 -5.99 -2.19
C LEU A 167 -7.98 -6.53 -0.86
N VAL A 168 -9.15 -7.17 -0.93
CA VAL A 168 -9.71 -7.95 0.17
C VAL A 168 -10.12 -9.30 -0.40
N SER A 169 -9.48 -10.36 0.08
CA SER A 169 -9.62 -11.70 -0.49
C SER A 169 -9.31 -11.70 -2.00
N SER A 170 -10.26 -12.07 -2.87
CA SER A 170 -10.09 -12.04 -4.33
C SER A 170 -10.61 -10.76 -4.99
N SER A 171 -11.16 -9.83 -4.20
CA SER A 171 -11.68 -8.57 -4.72
C SER A 171 -10.57 -7.54 -4.76
N VAL A 172 -10.47 -6.82 -5.87
CA VAL A 172 -9.49 -5.75 -6.07
C VAL A 172 -10.25 -4.45 -6.23
N PHE A 173 -9.74 -3.41 -5.58
CA PHE A 173 -10.31 -2.08 -5.59
C PHE A 173 -9.28 -1.12 -6.18
N TYR A 174 -9.73 -0.27 -7.08
CA TYR A 174 -8.90 0.77 -7.66
C TYR A 174 -9.60 2.10 -7.44
N TRP A 175 -8.86 3.10 -6.95
CA TRP A 175 -9.38 4.44 -6.77
C TRP A 175 -8.38 5.44 -7.36
N SER A 176 -8.88 6.34 -8.19
CA SER A 176 -8.15 7.51 -8.66
C SER A 176 -9.10 8.69 -8.78
N GLY A 177 -8.76 9.82 -8.15
CA GLY A 177 -9.61 11.01 -8.18
C GLY A 177 -11.04 10.74 -7.67
N ALA A 178 -12.02 10.87 -8.56
CA ALA A 178 -13.43 10.59 -8.26
C ALA A 178 -13.89 9.18 -8.67
N ASP A 179 -13.05 8.43 -9.38
CA ASP A 179 -13.44 7.13 -9.94
C ASP A 179 -13.04 6.00 -9.01
N PHE A 180 -14.03 5.23 -8.56
CA PHE A 180 -13.83 4.03 -7.75
C PHE A 180 -14.28 2.80 -8.55
N PHE A 181 -13.41 1.81 -8.68
CA PHE A 181 -13.67 0.57 -9.41
C PHE A 181 -13.47 -0.63 -8.52
N THR A 182 -14.28 -1.65 -8.73
CA THR A 182 -14.17 -2.94 -8.05
C THR A 182 -14.09 -4.07 -9.08
N SER A 183 -13.20 -5.01 -8.84
CA SER A 183 -13.07 -6.26 -9.58
C SER A 183 -13.30 -7.43 -8.63
N LYS A 184 -14.19 -8.35 -8.98
CA LYS A 184 -14.38 -9.64 -8.27
C LYS A 184 -13.57 -10.79 -8.87
N THR A 185 -12.77 -10.51 -9.89
CA THR A 185 -12.04 -11.49 -10.72
C THR A 185 -10.52 -11.28 -10.61
N GLY A 186 -10.03 -10.80 -9.46
CA GLY A 186 -8.60 -10.61 -9.23
C GLY A 186 -7.94 -9.54 -10.11
N GLY A 187 -8.71 -8.64 -10.71
CA GLY A 187 -8.22 -7.55 -11.57
C GLY A 187 -8.44 -7.78 -13.07
N ALA A 188 -9.07 -8.88 -13.47
CA ALA A 188 -9.33 -9.20 -14.88
C ALA A 188 -10.54 -8.46 -15.47
N SER A 189 -11.55 -8.13 -14.65
CA SER A 189 -12.75 -7.41 -15.07
C SER A 189 -13.27 -6.49 -13.98
N TRP A 190 -13.73 -5.30 -14.38
CA TRP A 190 -14.04 -4.20 -13.48
C TRP A 190 -15.47 -3.69 -13.63
N SER A 191 -16.00 -3.16 -12.55
CA SER A 191 -17.23 -2.39 -12.49
C SER A 191 -16.96 -1.10 -11.74
N SER A 192 -17.50 0.02 -12.20
CA SER A 192 -17.49 1.23 -11.38
C SER A 192 -18.38 1.03 -10.16
N ALA A 193 -17.88 1.42 -9.00
CA ALA A 193 -18.64 1.56 -7.79
C ALA A 193 -18.94 3.07 -7.68
N GLY A 194 -20.16 3.44 -8.09
CA GLY A 194 -20.59 4.83 -8.20
C GLY A 194 -20.76 5.54 -6.87
#